data_AF-A0A6B3FMB4-F1
#
_entry.id   AF-A0A6B3FMB4-F1
#
_cell.length_a   1.000
_cell.length_b   1.000
_cell.length_c   1.000
_cell.angle_alpha   90.00
_cell.angle_beta   90.00
_cell.angle_gamma   90.00
#
_symmetry.space_group_name_H-M   'P 1'
#
loop_
_entity.id
_entity.type
_entity.pdbx_description
1 polymer ?
#
loop_
_entity_poly.entity_id
_entity_poly.type
_entity_poly.pdbx_seq_one_letter_code
_entity_poly.pdbx_strand_id
1 'polypeptide(L)' 'HLDGSEVHLPGHGTPVRLAADGQEGRQLGFITTSARHHELGPIALALVKRNVAVDAELIAGDTAAAQETVVEP' A
#
# COMPACT_ATOMS: atom_id res chain seq x y z
N HIS A 1 -29.25 -2.31 -9.11
CA HIS A 1 -28.10 -3.07 -8.57
C HIS A 1 -26.89 -2.16 -8.78
N LEU A 2 -26.37 -1.58 -7.70
CA LEU A 2 -25.07 -0.90 -7.69
C LEU A 2 -24.13 -1.92 -7.07
N ASP A 3 -23.42 -2.68 -7.90
CA ASP A 3 -22.64 -3.84 -7.45
C ASP A 3 -21.37 -3.44 -6.67
N GLY A 4 -20.94 -2.17 -6.79
CA GLY A 4 -20.01 -1.51 -5.88
C GLY A 4 -18.78 -2.35 -5.60
N SER A 5 -18.22 -2.96 -6.64
CA SER A 5 -17.14 -3.95 -6.56
C SER A 5 -16.15 -3.58 -5.46
N GLU A 6 -16.11 -4.38 -4.40
CA GLU A 6 -15.36 -4.06 -3.19
C GLU A 6 -13.89 -3.82 -3.52
N VAL A 7 -13.46 -2.56 -3.41
CA VAL A 7 -12.03 -2.29 -3.33
C VAL A 7 -11.57 -2.78 -1.96
N HIS A 8 -10.82 -3.89 -1.98
CA HIS A 8 -10.29 -4.51 -0.79
C HIS A 8 -9.22 -3.61 -0.17
N LEU A 9 -9.36 -3.35 1.13
CA LEU A 9 -8.29 -2.73 1.90
C LEU A 9 -7.27 -3.80 2.26
N PRO A 10 -5.96 -3.55 2.07
CA PRO A 10 -4.96 -4.47 2.57
C PRO A 10 -5.05 -4.51 4.11
N GLY A 11 -4.95 -5.71 4.69
CA GLY A 11 -5.02 -5.89 6.13
C GLY A 11 -3.75 -5.44 6.84
N HIS A 12 -3.83 -5.28 8.17
CA HIS A 12 -2.63 -5.11 8.99
C HIS A 12 -1.64 -6.26 8.73
N GLY A 13 -0.37 -5.94 8.52
CA GLY A 13 0.69 -6.90 8.26
C GLY A 13 0.82 -7.32 6.79
N THR A 14 -0.07 -6.89 5.89
CA THR A 14 0.07 -7.15 4.46
C THR A 14 1.45 -6.67 3.97
N PRO A 15 2.27 -7.54 3.34
CA PRO A 15 3.59 -7.17 2.86
C PRO A 15 3.54 -6.07 1.81
N VAL A 16 4.46 -5.12 1.90
CA VAL A 16 4.70 -4.11 0.87
C VAL A 16 5.91 -4.51 0.03
N ARG A 17 5.77 -4.47 -1.30
CA ARG A 17 6.79 -4.89 -2.29
C ARG A 17 6.89 -3.86 -3.42
N LEU A 18 7.97 -3.91 -4.20
CA LEU A 18 8.04 -3.17 -5.47
C LEU A 18 7.02 -3.74 -6.45
N ALA A 19 6.31 -2.86 -7.15
CA ALA A 19 5.35 -3.27 -8.17
C ALA A 19 6.02 -4.09 -9.29
N ALA A 20 7.23 -3.66 -9.70
CA ALA A 20 8.01 -4.32 -10.75
C ALA A 20 8.40 -5.78 -10.42
N ASP A 21 8.51 -6.13 -9.13
CA ASP A 21 8.86 -7.49 -8.69
C ASP A 21 7.61 -8.38 -8.46
N GLY A 22 6.41 -7.79 -8.49
CA GLY A 22 5.15 -8.50 -8.27
C GLY A 22 4.98 -9.11 -6.86
N GLN A 23 4.02 -10.03 -6.72
CA GLN A 23 3.64 -10.64 -5.44
C GLN A 23 4.71 -11.54 -4.83
N GLU A 24 5.75 -11.91 -5.59
CA GLU A 24 6.88 -12.72 -5.13
C GLU A 24 8.11 -11.88 -4.79
N GLY A 25 8.07 -10.57 -5.04
CA GLY A 25 9.16 -9.62 -4.78
C GLY A 25 9.60 -9.51 -3.32
N ARG A 26 10.77 -8.94 -3.06
CA ARG A 26 11.25 -8.83 -1.67
C ARG A 26 10.29 -7.98 -0.83
N GLN A 27 9.99 -8.42 0.40
CA GLN A 27 9.26 -7.60 1.36
C GLN A 27 10.11 -6.39 1.82
N LEU A 28 9.56 -5.20 1.58
CA LEU A 28 10.17 -3.91 1.90
C LEU A 28 9.53 -3.21 3.10
N GLY A 29 8.34 -3.65 3.48
CA GLY A 29 7.56 -3.06 4.55
C GLY A 29 6.31 -3.88 4.84
N PHE A 30 5.38 -3.28 5.58
CA PHE A 30 4.06 -3.84 5.82
C PHE A 30 3.05 -2.75 6.16
N ILE A 31 1.78 -3.03 5.89
CA ILE A 31 0.65 -2.17 6.26
C ILE A 31 0.45 -2.19 7.77
N THR A 32 0.29 -1.02 8.39
CA THR A 32 -0.08 -0.89 9.80
C THR A 32 -1.58 -0.72 9.96
N THR A 33 -2.16 0.27 9.30
CA THR A 33 -3.58 0.61 9.43
C THR A 33 -4.18 0.90 8.07
N SER A 34 -5.44 0.52 7.90
CA SER A 34 -6.21 0.77 6.68
C SER A 34 -7.54 1.40 7.02
N ALA A 35 -8.01 2.32 6.18
CA ALA A 35 -9.25 3.05 6.39
C ALA A 35 -9.93 3.40 5.06
N ARG A 36 -11.23 3.68 5.11
CA ARG A 36 -11.94 4.29 3.98
C ARG A 36 -12.04 5.79 4.23
N HIS A 37 -11.32 6.58 3.45
CA HIS A 37 -11.44 8.03 3.42
C HIS A 37 -12.67 8.41 2.58
N HIS A 38 -13.45 9.39 3.04
CA HIS A 38 -14.70 9.77 2.37
C HIS A 38 -14.47 10.42 1.00
N GLU A 39 -13.29 11.02 0.77
CA GLU A 39 -12.91 11.63 -0.52
C GLU A 39 -11.92 10.80 -1.34
N LEU A 40 -10.93 10.17 -0.69
CA LEU A 40 -9.84 9.47 -1.38
C LEU A 40 -10.19 8.00 -1.62
N GLY A 41 -11.26 7.52 -0.99
CA GLY A 41 -11.60 6.10 -0.98
C GLY A 41 -10.65 5.29 -0.08
N PRO A 42 -10.31 4.06 -0.46
CA PRO A 42 -9.44 3.18 0.32
C PRO A 42 -8.03 3.75 0.49
N ILE A 43 -7.58 3.88 1.74
CA ILE A 43 -6.22 4.32 2.08
C ILE A 43 -5.59 3.40 3.12
N ALA A 44 -4.26 3.36 3.15
CA ALA A 44 -3.50 2.61 4.13
C ALA A 44 -2.21 3.33 4.53
N LEU A 45 -1.79 3.14 5.77
CA LEU A 45 -0.47 3.52 6.27
C LEU A 45 0.43 2.30 6.29
N ALA A 46 1.71 2.51 5.98
CA ALA A 46 2.71 1.45 5.93
C ALA A 46 4.01 1.91 6.60
N LEU A 47 4.70 0.96 7.21
CA LEU A 47 6.11 1.12 7.54
C LEU A 47 6.93 0.52 6.41
N VAL A 48 7.78 1.33 5.79
CA VAL A 48 8.65 0.94 4.67
C VAL A 48 10.10 1.16 5.08
N LYS A 49 11.00 0.27 4.63
CA LYS A 49 12.45 0.45 4.84
C LYS A 49 12.90 1.80 4.30
N ARG A 50 13.72 2.50 5.09
CA ARG A 50 14.22 3.85 4.77
C ARG A 50 14.96 3.95 3.44
N ASN A 51 15.55 2.85 2.96
CA ASN A 51 16.34 2.86 1.72
C ASN A 51 15.49 2.64 0.45
N VAL A 52 14.17 2.57 0.56
CA VAL A 52 13.27 2.50 -0.59
C VAL A 52 13.08 3.92 -1.14
N ALA A 53 13.17 4.07 -2.46
CA ALA A 53 12.94 5.35 -3.10
C ALA A 53 11.49 5.83 -2.87
N VAL A 54 11.32 7.11 -2.57
CA VAL A 54 10.02 7.70 -2.23
C VAL A 54 9.03 7.71 -3.40
N ASP A 55 9.56 7.70 -4.62
CA ASP A 55 8.84 7.64 -5.89
C ASP A 55 8.70 6.21 -6.43
N ALA A 56 9.17 5.19 -5.70
CA ALA A 56 9.01 3.82 -6.11
C ALA A 56 7.53 3.40 -6.12
N GLU A 57 7.11 2.78 -7.21
CA GLU A 57 5.79 2.14 -7.30
C GLU A 57 5.76 0.89 -6.42
N LEU A 58 4.76 0.81 -5.53
CA LEU A 58 4.62 -0.26 -4.56
C LEU A 58 3.30 -1.01 -4.73
N ILE A 59 3.27 -2.22 -4.19
CA ILE A 59 2.06 -3.04 -4.06
C ILE A 59 1.94 -3.57 -2.63
N ALA A 60 0.70 -3.70 -2.15
CA ALA A 60 0.35 -4.32 -0.87
C ALA A 60 -0.73 -5.39 -1.12
N GLY A 61 -0.31 -6.66 -1.21
CA GLY A 61 -1.15 -7.67 -1.84
C GLY A 61 -1.49 -7.24 -3.27
N ASP A 62 -2.72 -7.44 -3.72
CA ASP A 62 -3.15 -7.07 -5.08
C ASP A 62 -3.48 -5.56 -5.23
N THR A 63 -3.24 -4.76 -4.19
CA THR A 63 -3.54 -3.32 -4.19
C THR A 63 -2.32 -2.53 -4.63
N ALA A 64 -2.44 -1.76 -5.71
CA ALA A 64 -1.46 -0.76 -6.10
C ALA A 64 -1.40 0.37 -5.06
N ALA A 65 -0.19 0.80 -4.69
CA ALA A 65 0.05 1.80 -3.67
C ALA A 65 0.97 2.91 -4.19
N ALA A 66 0.45 4.14 -4.23
CA ALA A 66 1.26 5.34 -4.37
C ALA A 66 1.72 5.82 -2.98
N GLN A 67 2.97 6.27 -2.87
CA GLN A 67 3.52 6.76 -1.60
C GLN A 67 3.25 8.25 -1.42
N GLU A 68 2.76 8.63 -0.24
CA GLU A 68 2.83 9.99 0.28
C GLU A 68 3.66 9.96 1.56
N THR A 69 4.81 10.63 1.56
CA THR A 69 5.73 10.61 2.70
C THR A 69 5.21 11.50 3.82
N VAL A 70 4.87 10.89 4.96
CA VAL A 70 4.39 11.62 6.16
C VAL A 70 5.55 12.16 7.02
N VAL A 71 6.75 11.57 6.90
CA VAL A 71 7.95 11.95 7.67
C VAL A 71 9.17 11.97 6.75
N GLU A 72 9.93 13.07 6.78
CA GLU A 72 11.14 13.23 5.98
C GLU A 72 12.22 12.17 6.33
N PRO A 73 12.95 11.64 5.33
CA PRO A 73 13.86 10.50 5.48
C PRO A 73 15.13 10.76 6.32
#